data_AF-A0A973JL40-F1
#
_entry.id   AF-A0A973JL40-F1
#
_cell.length_a   1.000
_cell.length_b   1.000
_cell.length_c   1.000
_cell.angle_alpha   90.00
_cell.angle_beta   90.00
_cell.angle_gamma   90.00
#
_symmetry.space_group_name_H-M   'P 1'
#
loop_
_entity.id
_entity.type
_entity.pdbx_description
1 polymer ?
#
loop_
_entity_poly.entity_id
_entity_poly.type
_entity_poly.pdbx_seq_one_letter_code
_entity_poly.pdbx_strand_id
1 'polypeptide(L)'
;MTQAYASSPDGPWYGDGLGDRVTVAGDVFAGDTVTVRLYAWPTGSAPVCQGEPLAQTVLELDASTSTYDTGLIYTTPADRSSLTYGFQETTHSRGADVVSECGLAAETVTPRVNPNGSANGGASANLAETGARNVEALFALATLLGVVGGSLTRAREKHMKKVRA
;
A
#
# COMPACT_ATOMS: atom_id res chain seq x y z
N MET A 1 -13.62 -7.35 -15.29
CA MET A 1 -12.26 -7.07 -15.80
C MET A 1 -11.85 -5.72 -15.27
N THR A 2 -10.72 -5.67 -14.60
CA THR A 2 -10.14 -4.47 -13.99
C THR A 2 -8.94 -4.02 -14.83
N GLN A 3 -8.53 -2.75 -14.74
CA GLN A 3 -7.42 -2.23 -15.53
C GLN A 3 -6.85 -0.95 -14.91
N ALA A 4 -5.66 -1.08 -14.33
CA ALA A 4 -4.89 0.03 -13.82
C ALA A 4 -4.40 0.94 -14.95
N TYR A 5 -4.35 2.24 -14.68
CA TYR A 5 -3.85 3.25 -15.62
C TYR A 5 -3.07 4.36 -14.91
N ALA A 6 -2.28 5.09 -15.69
CA ALA A 6 -1.55 6.28 -15.25
C ALA A 6 -2.03 7.51 -16.02
N SER A 7 -1.81 8.71 -15.47
CA SER A 7 -2.23 9.98 -16.07
C SER A 7 -1.55 10.29 -17.40
N SER A 8 -0.32 9.82 -17.60
CA SER A 8 0.43 10.08 -18.84
C SER A 8 0.13 9.02 -19.92
N PRO A 9 -0.26 9.43 -21.14
CA PRO A 9 -0.61 8.49 -22.22
C PRO A 9 0.62 7.78 -22.81
N ASP A 10 1.81 8.41 -22.72
CA ASP A 10 3.05 7.91 -23.32
C ASP A 10 3.82 6.94 -22.41
N GLY A 11 3.20 6.54 -21.30
CA GLY A 11 3.69 5.52 -20.39
C GLY A 11 3.57 5.96 -18.94
N PRO A 12 3.48 5.02 -18.00
CA PRO A 12 3.51 5.37 -16.60
C PRO A 12 4.91 5.87 -16.22
N TRP A 13 4.98 7.09 -15.71
CA TRP A 13 6.18 7.71 -15.20
C TRP A 13 6.09 7.90 -13.69
N TYR A 14 7.22 7.87 -13.00
CA TYR A 14 7.26 8.39 -11.64
C TYR A 14 6.90 9.88 -11.66
N GLY A 15 6.00 10.28 -10.76
CA GLY A 15 5.33 11.59 -10.77
C GLY A 15 3.91 11.55 -11.35
N ASP A 16 3.51 10.48 -12.02
CA ASP A 16 2.15 10.36 -12.56
C ASP A 16 1.13 10.03 -11.47
N GLY A 17 -0.11 10.47 -11.73
CA GLY A 17 -1.29 9.97 -11.04
C GLY A 17 -1.65 8.57 -11.51
N LEU A 18 -2.15 7.72 -10.60
CA LEU A 18 -2.62 6.36 -10.86
C LEU A 18 -4.12 6.24 -10.55
N GLY A 19 -4.82 5.49 -11.38
CA GLY A 19 -6.22 5.10 -11.20
C GLY A 19 -6.47 3.69 -11.71
N ASP A 20 -7.69 3.20 -11.52
CA ASP A 20 -8.17 1.90 -11.99
C ASP A 20 -9.57 2.01 -12.61
N ARG A 21 -9.84 1.11 -13.56
CA ARG A 21 -11.15 0.93 -14.19
C ARG A 21 -11.70 -0.45 -13.86
N VAL A 22 -12.66 -0.49 -12.95
CA VAL A 22 -13.31 -1.71 -12.49
C VAL A 22 -14.52 -2.04 -13.37
N THR A 23 -14.51 -3.19 -14.05
CA THR A 23 -15.71 -3.74 -14.69
C THR A 23 -16.30 -4.85 -13.82
N VAL A 24 -17.52 -4.62 -13.35
CA VAL A 24 -18.31 -5.56 -12.56
C VAL A 24 -19.12 -6.46 -13.50
N ALA A 25 -19.19 -7.74 -13.18
CA ALA A 25 -19.99 -8.72 -13.89
C ALA A 25 -20.91 -9.46 -12.92
N GLY A 26 -22.11 -9.83 -13.38
CA GLY A 26 -23.14 -10.47 -12.57
C GLY A 26 -24.21 -9.49 -12.11
N ASP A 27 -25.08 -9.96 -11.21
CA ASP A 27 -26.16 -9.15 -10.64
C ASP A 27 -25.59 -8.18 -9.59
N VAL A 28 -25.96 -6.91 -9.70
CA VAL A 28 -25.64 -5.86 -8.73
C VAL A 28 -26.88 -5.53 -7.93
N PHE A 29 -26.76 -5.54 -6.60
CA PHE A 29 -27.84 -5.21 -5.68
C PHE A 29 -27.60 -3.87 -4.99
N ALA A 30 -28.67 -3.28 -4.45
CA ALA A 30 -28.57 -2.03 -3.69
C ALA A 30 -27.66 -2.21 -2.46
N GLY A 31 -26.67 -1.33 -2.32
CA GLY A 31 -25.68 -1.37 -1.24
C GLY A 31 -24.46 -2.28 -1.53
N ASP A 32 -24.38 -2.88 -2.71
CA ASP A 32 -23.15 -3.53 -3.14
C ASP A 32 -22.07 -2.48 -3.42
N THR A 33 -20.83 -2.78 -3.02
CA THR A 33 -19.71 -1.85 -3.17
C THR A 33 -18.45 -2.57 -3.65
N VAL A 34 -17.53 -1.83 -4.26
CA VAL A 34 -16.15 -2.27 -4.49
C VAL A 34 -15.21 -1.33 -3.79
N THR A 35 -14.44 -1.83 -2.83
CA THR A 35 -13.30 -1.10 -2.28
C THR A 35 -12.06 -1.38 -3.11
N VAL A 36 -11.43 -0.35 -3.66
CA VAL A 36 -10.19 -0.44 -4.44
C VAL A 36 -9.04 0.08 -3.59
N ARG A 37 -7.98 -0.72 -3.44
CA ARG A 37 -6.80 -0.42 -2.60
C ARG A 37 -5.54 -0.45 -3.43
N LEU A 38 -4.67 0.54 -3.27
CA LEU A 38 -3.38 0.61 -3.93
C LEU A 38 -2.26 0.19 -2.98
N TYR A 39 -1.42 -0.73 -3.44
CA TYR A 39 -0.20 -1.16 -2.75
C TYR A 39 1.03 -0.87 -3.61
N ALA A 40 2.22 -0.97 -3.01
CA ALA A 40 3.48 -0.93 -3.74
C ALA A 40 4.49 -1.92 -3.18
N TRP A 41 5.33 -2.41 -4.07
CA TRP A 41 6.43 -3.32 -3.73
C TRP A 41 7.66 -3.01 -4.60
N PRO A 42 8.86 -3.45 -4.21
CA PRO A 42 10.06 -3.29 -5.02
C PRO A 42 9.88 -3.85 -6.44
N THR A 43 10.30 -3.10 -7.46
CA THR A 43 10.20 -3.58 -8.84
C THR A 43 10.96 -4.91 -9.01
N GLY A 44 10.30 -5.90 -9.60
CA GLY A 44 10.84 -7.25 -9.79
C GLY A 44 10.68 -8.19 -8.60
N SER A 45 10.10 -7.75 -7.48
CA SER A 45 9.69 -8.64 -6.39
C SER A 45 8.31 -9.24 -6.63
N ALA A 46 7.97 -10.26 -5.84
CA ALA A 46 6.60 -10.76 -5.77
C ALA A 46 5.64 -9.65 -5.30
N PRO A 47 4.40 -9.62 -5.80
CA PRO A 47 3.36 -8.70 -5.34
C PRO A 47 3.03 -8.88 -3.85
N VAL A 48 2.75 -7.77 -3.16
CA VAL A 48 2.35 -7.77 -1.76
C VAL A 48 1.21 -6.78 -1.54
N CYS A 49 0.03 -7.30 -1.18
CA CYS A 49 -1.18 -6.53 -0.85
C CYS A 49 -1.53 -6.79 0.62
N GLN A 50 -0.65 -6.35 1.52
CA GLN A 50 -0.80 -6.53 2.97
C GLN A 50 -0.43 -5.24 3.69
N GLY A 51 -1.05 -5.01 4.84
CA GLY A 51 -0.88 -3.78 5.61
C GLY A 51 -1.74 -2.63 5.10
N GLU A 52 -1.38 -1.42 5.52
CA GLU A 52 -2.10 -0.20 5.15
C GLU A 52 -1.87 0.14 3.67
N PRO A 53 -2.93 0.33 2.86
CA PRO A 53 -2.77 0.71 1.46
C PRO A 53 -2.25 2.15 1.34
N LEU A 54 -1.57 2.44 0.23
CA LEU A 54 -1.10 3.80 -0.11
C LEU A 54 -2.25 4.75 -0.43
N ALA A 55 -3.33 4.22 -0.99
CA ALA A 55 -4.57 4.92 -1.29
C ALA A 55 -5.73 3.92 -1.32
N GLN A 56 -6.93 4.41 -1.03
CA GLN A 56 -8.15 3.61 -1.09
C GLN A 56 -9.31 4.47 -1.58
N THR A 57 -10.19 3.87 -2.37
CA THR A 57 -11.50 4.45 -2.71
C THR A 57 -12.60 3.39 -2.63
N VAL A 58 -13.84 3.83 -2.46
CA VAL A 58 -15.03 2.96 -2.46
C VAL A 58 -15.92 3.38 -3.63
N LEU A 59 -16.29 2.40 -4.43
CA LEU A 59 -17.21 2.53 -5.55
C LEU A 59 -18.55 1.95 -5.14
N GLU A 60 -19.56 2.80 -5.03
CA GLU A 60 -20.95 2.38 -4.84
C GLU A 60 -21.46 1.82 -6.17
N LEU A 61 -21.95 0.58 -6.15
CA LEU A 61 -22.42 -0.09 -7.36
C LEU A 61 -23.88 0.23 -7.65
N ASP A 62 -24.18 0.40 -8.92
CA ASP A 62 -25.50 0.57 -9.48
C ASP A 62 -25.76 -0.46 -10.60
N ALA A 63 -26.99 -0.97 -10.67
CA ALA A 63 -27.37 -2.03 -11.60
C ALA A 63 -27.33 -1.60 -13.09
N SER A 64 -27.32 -0.30 -13.39
CA SER A 64 -27.23 0.23 -14.75
C SER A 64 -25.80 0.50 -15.22
N THR A 65 -24.82 0.40 -14.32
CA THR A 65 -23.42 0.71 -14.60
C THR A 65 -22.55 -0.54 -14.48
N SER A 66 -21.90 -0.92 -15.59
CA SER A 66 -21.01 -2.09 -15.61
C SER A 66 -19.55 -1.73 -15.35
N THR A 67 -19.17 -0.47 -15.57
CA THR A 67 -17.78 -0.01 -15.52
C THR A 67 -17.68 1.25 -14.70
N TYR A 68 -16.76 1.22 -13.74
CA TYR A 68 -16.51 2.27 -12.77
C TYR A 68 -15.07 2.72 -12.91
N ASP A 69 -14.84 4.02 -12.80
CA ASP A 69 -13.52 4.61 -12.84
C ASP A 69 -13.23 5.21 -11.48
N THR A 70 -12.10 4.85 -10.86
CA THR A 70 -11.70 5.42 -9.58
C THR A 70 -11.29 6.89 -9.69
N GLY A 71 -11.02 7.36 -10.92
CA GLY A 71 -10.19 8.53 -11.14
C GLY A 71 -8.75 8.31 -10.67
N LEU A 72 -7.96 9.38 -10.69
CA LEU A 72 -6.61 9.35 -10.14
C LEU A 72 -6.69 9.45 -8.61
N ILE A 73 -6.32 8.39 -7.90
CA ILE A 73 -6.41 8.33 -6.42
C ILE A 73 -5.06 8.43 -5.72
N TYR A 74 -3.96 8.34 -6.46
CA TYR A 74 -2.61 8.40 -5.92
C TYR A 74 -1.65 9.03 -6.91
N THR A 75 -0.70 9.85 -6.45
CA THR A 75 0.39 10.36 -7.30
C THR A 75 1.70 9.71 -6.85
N THR A 76 2.39 9.07 -7.80
CA THR A 76 3.67 8.40 -7.52
C THR A 76 4.76 9.44 -7.20
N PRO A 77 5.64 9.18 -6.23
CA PRO A 77 6.74 10.10 -5.94
C PRO A 77 7.71 10.17 -7.11
N ALA A 78 8.01 11.38 -7.60
CA ALA A 78 8.93 11.60 -8.73
C ALA A 78 10.40 11.29 -8.40
N ASP A 79 10.76 11.29 -7.11
CA ASP A 79 12.10 11.00 -6.59
C ASP A 79 12.36 9.51 -6.34
N ARG A 80 11.33 8.66 -6.47
CA ARG A 80 11.46 7.21 -6.40
C ARG A 80 11.60 6.62 -7.79
N SER A 81 12.33 5.51 -7.89
CA SER A 81 12.57 4.88 -9.19
C SER A 81 12.54 3.34 -9.18
N SER A 82 12.07 2.72 -8.10
CA SER A 82 12.21 1.27 -7.86
C SER A 82 10.97 0.59 -7.28
N LEU A 83 9.78 1.13 -7.49
CA LEU A 83 8.52 0.57 -7.01
C LEU A 83 7.59 0.21 -8.17
N THR A 84 6.97 -0.95 -8.05
CA THR A 84 5.76 -1.30 -8.81
C THR A 84 4.56 -1.06 -7.90
N TYR A 85 3.47 -0.59 -8.49
CA TYR A 85 2.22 -0.30 -7.83
C TYR A 85 1.16 -1.27 -8.32
N GLY A 86 0.27 -1.71 -7.44
CA GLY A 86 -0.83 -2.57 -7.85
C GLY A 86 -2.11 -2.34 -7.07
N PHE A 87 -3.22 -2.42 -7.78
CA PHE A 87 -4.55 -2.35 -7.21
C PHE A 87 -5.02 -3.74 -6.74
N GLN A 88 -5.84 -3.74 -5.70
CA GLN A 88 -6.59 -4.89 -5.22
C GLN A 88 -8.00 -4.44 -4.85
N GLU A 89 -8.97 -5.20 -5.31
CA GLU A 89 -10.39 -4.93 -5.16
C GLU A 89 -10.97 -5.86 -4.13
N THR A 90 -11.90 -5.34 -3.33
CA THR A 90 -12.78 -6.14 -2.48
C THR A 90 -14.20 -5.78 -2.84
N THR A 91 -14.93 -6.72 -3.43
CA THR A 91 -16.36 -6.59 -3.68
C THR A 91 -17.11 -7.02 -2.44
N HIS A 92 -17.92 -6.13 -1.89
CA HIS A 92 -18.89 -6.45 -0.85
C HIS A 92 -20.27 -6.58 -1.49
N SER A 93 -20.89 -7.74 -1.38
CA SER A 93 -22.27 -7.94 -1.82
C SER A 93 -23.01 -8.84 -0.85
N ARG A 94 -24.19 -8.39 -0.40
CA ARG A 94 -25.08 -9.15 0.49
C ARG A 94 -24.38 -9.75 1.72
N GLY A 95 -23.47 -8.99 2.34
CA GLY A 95 -22.76 -9.42 3.55
C GLY A 95 -21.58 -10.37 3.31
N ALA A 96 -21.20 -10.61 2.05
CA ALA A 96 -20.04 -11.40 1.68
C ALA A 96 -18.98 -10.53 0.98
N ASP A 97 -17.72 -10.80 1.27
CA ASP A 97 -16.58 -10.16 0.65
C ASP A 97 -15.88 -11.12 -0.32
N VAL A 98 -15.58 -10.61 -1.51
CA VAL A 98 -14.73 -11.28 -2.51
C VAL A 98 -13.54 -10.38 -2.78
N VAL A 99 -12.34 -10.87 -2.47
CA VAL A 99 -11.08 -10.13 -2.67
C VAL A 99 -10.41 -10.63 -3.94
N SER A 100 -9.97 -9.70 -4.80
CA SER A 100 -9.23 -10.03 -6.02
C SER A 100 -7.80 -10.48 -5.72
N GLU A 101 -7.22 -11.21 -6.66
CA GLU A 101 -5.84 -11.67 -6.58
C GLU A 101 -4.88 -10.48 -6.61
N CYS A 102 -3.88 -10.48 -5.73
CA CYS A 102 -2.88 -9.42 -5.66
C CYS A 102 -1.90 -9.50 -6.84
N GLY A 103 -1.68 -8.36 -7.51
CA GLY A 103 -0.59 -8.22 -8.49
C GLY A 103 -0.86 -8.86 -9.85
N LEU A 104 -2.13 -8.98 -10.23
CA LEU A 104 -2.51 -9.30 -11.61
C LEU A 104 -1.89 -8.28 -12.57
N ALA A 105 -1.41 -8.72 -13.73
CA ALA A 105 -0.72 -7.84 -14.67
C ALA A 105 -1.56 -6.62 -15.08
N ALA A 106 -2.88 -6.82 -15.27
CA ALA A 106 -3.82 -5.74 -15.59
C ALA A 106 -3.99 -4.71 -14.46
N GLU A 107 -3.73 -5.12 -13.21
CA GLU A 107 -3.84 -4.29 -12.00
C GLU A 107 -2.53 -3.65 -11.58
N THR A 108 -1.46 -3.84 -12.36
CA THR A 108 -0.13 -3.39 -11.97
C THR A 108 0.39 -2.31 -12.90
N VAL A 109 0.91 -1.25 -12.28
CA VAL A 109 1.62 -0.18 -12.96
C VAL A 109 3.07 -0.23 -12.50
N THR A 110 3.99 -0.37 -13.45
CA THR A 110 5.43 -0.26 -13.18
C THR A 110 5.94 1.02 -13.84
N PRO A 111 5.97 2.15 -13.10
CA PRO A 111 6.42 3.41 -13.64
C PRO A 111 7.90 3.38 -14.02
N ARG A 112 8.24 4.22 -14.99
CA ARG A 112 9.62 4.44 -15.44
C ARG A 112 10.08 5.82 -15.01
N VAL A 113 11.39 6.03 -14.95
CA VAL A 113 11.93 7.37 -14.77
C VAL A 113 11.64 8.18 -16.03
N ASN A 114 11.03 9.36 -15.88
CA ASN A 114 10.78 10.25 -17.01
C ASN A 114 12.09 10.92 -17.44
N PRO A 115 12.64 10.64 -18.63
CA PRO A 115 13.89 11.23 -19.09
C PRO A 115 13.77 12.75 -19.35
N ASN A 116 12.56 13.25 -19.54
CA ASN A 116 12.25 14.66 -19.81
C ASN A 116 11.66 15.38 -18.58
N GLY A 117 11.49 14.66 -17.46
CA GLY A 117 10.96 15.19 -16.22
C GLY A 117 12.02 16.02 -15.50
N SER A 118 12.01 17.34 -15.70
CA SER A 118 12.67 18.24 -14.75
C SER A 118 11.93 18.11 -13.41
N ALA A 119 12.66 17.91 -12.31
CA ALA A 119 12.12 17.88 -10.95
C ALA A 119 11.60 19.27 -10.54
N ASN A 120 10.54 19.74 -11.19
CA ASN A 120 9.86 20.96 -10.81
C ASN A 120 8.73 20.59 -9.85
N GLY A 121 9.03 20.74 -8.56
CA GLY A 121 8.05 20.70 -7.49
C GLY A 121 6.94 21.71 -7.77
N GLY A 122 5.76 21.18 -8.10
CA GLY A 122 4.50 21.90 -8.09
C GLY A 122 3.64 21.28 -7.01
N ALA A 123 3.74 21.79 -5.79
CA ALA A 123 2.76 21.52 -4.74
C ALA A 123 1.43 22.14 -5.17
N SER A 124 0.61 21.40 -5.92
CA SER A 124 -0.82 21.68 -5.99
C SER A 124 -1.43 21.18 -4.69
N ALA A 125 -1.42 22.06 -3.69
CA ALA A 125 -2.26 21.98 -2.52
C ALA A 125 -3.73 22.07 -2.96
N ASN A 126 -4.30 20.95 -3.37
CA ASN A 126 -5.71 20.68 -3.18
C ASN A 126 -5.78 19.58 -2.14
N LEU A 127 -6.19 19.98 -0.94
CA LEU A 127 -6.47 19.07 0.16
C LEU A 127 -7.50 18.03 -0.29
N ALA A 128 -7.06 16.80 -0.52
CA ALA A 128 -7.86 15.65 -0.13
C ALA A 128 -7.60 15.45 1.37
N GLU A 129 -8.36 16.18 2.18
CA GLU A 129 -8.39 16.03 3.63
C GLU A 129 -9.07 14.70 3.98
N THR A 130 -8.31 13.61 3.95
CA THR A 130 -8.58 12.40 4.75
C THR A 130 -7.27 11.64 4.96
N GLY A 131 -6.69 11.71 6.17
CA GLY A 131 -5.90 10.58 6.71
C GLY A 131 -4.39 10.77 6.99
N ALA A 132 -3.75 11.90 6.70
CA ALA A 132 -2.31 12.05 6.97
C ALA A 132 -2.01 12.60 8.37
N ARG A 133 -2.09 11.75 9.39
CA ARG A 133 -1.26 11.90 10.61
C ARG A 133 -0.67 10.53 10.96
N ASN A 134 0.66 10.50 11.06
CA ASN A 134 1.52 9.40 11.52
C ASN A 134 2.17 8.52 10.42
N VAL A 135 3.00 9.11 9.56
CA VAL A 135 4.04 8.37 8.81
C VAL A 135 5.44 8.87 9.20
N GLU A 136 5.66 9.10 10.49
CA GLU A 136 6.98 9.30 11.07
C GLU A 136 7.15 8.30 12.21
N ALA A 137 7.50 7.05 11.86
CA ALA A 137 8.23 6.08 12.68
C ALA A 137 7.84 4.66 12.25
N LEU A 138 8.59 4.05 11.34
CA LEU A 138 8.70 2.59 11.25
C LEU A 138 9.92 2.19 10.41
N PHE A 139 11.09 2.59 10.89
CA PHE A 139 12.32 1.84 10.63
C PHE A 139 13.11 1.75 11.93
N ALA A 140 12.77 0.76 12.76
CA ALA A 140 13.61 0.35 13.86
C ALA A 140 13.46 -1.15 14.13
N LEU A 141 14.56 -1.85 13.82
CA LEU A 141 15.14 -2.94 14.61
C LEU A 141 14.47 -4.33 14.61
N ALA A 142 15.18 -5.31 14.05
CA ALA A 142 15.43 -6.60 14.72
C ALA A 142 16.56 -7.39 14.03
N THR A 143 17.81 -7.12 14.39
CA THR A 143 18.91 -8.07 14.23
C THR A 143 19.47 -8.40 15.60
N LEU A 144 19.20 -9.60 16.13
CA LEU A 144 20.06 -10.32 17.08
C LEU A 144 19.42 -11.66 17.51
N LEU A 145 19.72 -12.72 16.76
CA LEU A 145 19.81 -14.10 17.25
C LEU A 145 21.30 -14.44 17.06
N GLY A 146 22.12 -14.65 18.08
CA GLY A 146 21.92 -15.46 19.27
C GLY A 146 22.92 -16.62 19.20
N VAL A 147 24.20 -16.33 19.46
CA VAL A 147 25.28 -17.35 19.47
C VAL A 147 26.17 -17.12 20.69
N VAL A 148 26.54 -18.24 21.32
CA VAL A 148 27.56 -18.46 22.38
C VAL A 148 27.05 -18.08 23.79
N GLY A 149 26.82 -18.97 24.75
CA GLY A 149 27.42 -20.29 25.00
C GLY A 149 28.47 -20.17 26.12
N GLY A 150 28.21 -20.77 27.29
CA GLY A 150 29.27 -21.22 28.19
C GLY A 150 29.39 -20.56 29.57
N SER A 151 28.97 -21.32 30.58
CA SER A 151 29.79 -21.74 31.74
C SER A 151 30.09 -20.76 32.90
N LEU A 152 29.58 -21.15 34.10
CA LEU A 152 30.32 -21.39 35.38
C LEU A 152 31.35 -20.31 35.78
N THR A 153 31.28 -19.60 36.92
CA THR A 153 31.38 -20.13 38.30
C THR A 153 31.22 -19.00 39.34
N ARG A 154 30.65 -19.36 40.50
CA ARG A 154 30.90 -18.92 41.90
C ARG A 154 31.80 -17.70 42.19
N ALA A 155 31.29 -16.79 43.04
CA ALA A 155 31.92 -16.27 44.26
C ALA A 155 30.84 -15.49 45.05
N ARG A 156 30.16 -16.05 46.05
CA ARG A 156 30.48 -16.11 47.49
C ARG A 156 31.09 -14.85 48.12
N GLU A 157 30.37 -14.33 49.12
CA GLU A 157 30.80 -13.58 50.32
C GLU A 157 31.49 -12.23 50.07
N LYS A 158 31.03 -11.11 50.66
CA LYS A 158 30.99 -10.86 52.10
C LYS A 158 30.16 -9.63 52.50
N HIS A 159 29.52 -9.77 53.66
CA HIS A 159 29.45 -8.79 54.76
C HIS A 159 28.52 -7.56 54.71
N MET A 160 27.57 -7.62 55.66
CA MET A 160 27.25 -6.63 56.70
C MET A 160 26.30 -5.46 56.35
N LYS A 161 25.08 -5.56 56.89
CA LYS A 161 24.63 -4.87 58.13
C LYS A 161 23.23 -5.44 58.49
N LYS A 162 23.05 -6.06 59.68
CA LYS A 162 22.49 -5.45 60.92
C LYS A 162 21.21 -4.65 60.59
N VAL A 163 20.04 -4.96 61.17
CA VAL A 163 19.65 -4.61 62.56
C VAL A 163 18.31 -5.31 62.93
N ARG A 164 18.26 -5.89 64.16
CA ARG A 164 17.18 -6.04 65.18
C ARG A 164 15.71 -6.17 64.72
N ALA A 165 14.87 -6.99 65.34
CA ALA A 165 14.70 -7.27 66.77
C ALA A 165 14.27 -8.72 67.04
#